data_AF-A0A442KC84-F1
#
_entry.id   AF-A0A442KC84-F1
#
_cell.length_a   1.000
_cell.length_b   1.000
_cell.length_c   1.000
_cell.angle_alpha   90.00
_cell.angle_beta   90.00
_cell.angle_gamma   90.00
#
_symmetry.space_group_name_H-M   'P 1'
#
loop_
_entity.id
_entity.type
_entity.pdbx_description
1 polymer ?
#
loop_
_entity_poly.entity_id
_entity_poly.type
_entity_poly.pdbx_seq_one_letter_code
_entity_poly.pdbx_strand_id
1 'polypeptide(L)' 'MGVGQAPTAKGKQAAKGLKQASAKDERKTEADTGRPLKKGEARFEERSKSSDGKSAGTKQKI' A
#
# COMPACT_ATOMS: atom_id res chain seq x y z
N MET A 1 4.62 -1.29 -7.58
CA MET A 1 5.40 -2.56 -7.53
C MET A 1 5.60 -3.01 -6.09
N GLY A 2 4.99 -4.13 -5.69
CA GLY A 2 5.24 -4.76 -4.40
C GLY A 2 6.58 -5.51 -4.38
N VAL A 3 6.98 -6.02 -3.21
CA VAL A 3 8.26 -6.75 -3.03
C VAL A 3 8.40 -7.92 -4.01
N GLY A 4 7.30 -8.55 -4.43
CA GLY A 4 7.29 -9.64 -5.41
C GLY A 4 7.41 -9.19 -6.87
N GLN A 5 7.12 -7.93 -7.18
CA GLN A 5 7.09 -7.40 -8.55
C GLN A 5 8.31 -6.54 -8.89
N ALA A 6 9.20 -6.28 -7.92
CA ALA A 6 10.41 -5.51 -8.18
C ALA A 6 11.43 -6.34 -9.00
N PRO A 7 11.86 -5.86 -10.19
CA PRO A 7 12.70 -6.63 -11.11
C PRO A 7 14.15 -6.75 -10.64
N THR A 8 14.58 -5.91 -9.71
CA THR A 8 15.97 -5.86 -9.22
C THR A 8 16.06 -6.13 -7.72
N ALA A 9 17.18 -6.68 -7.26
CA ALA A 9 17.44 -6.93 -5.84
C ALA A 9 17.32 -5.64 -4.99
N LYS A 10 17.84 -4.52 -5.50
CA LYS A 10 17.70 -3.20 -4.89
C LYS A 10 16.23 -2.76 -4.81
N GLY A 11 15.45 -3.03 -5.87
CA GLY A 11 14.01 -2.76 -5.88
C GLY A 11 13.24 -3.59 -4.84
N LYS A 12 13.61 -4.87 -4.66
CA LYS A 12 13.01 -5.74 -3.62
C LYS A 12 13.32 -5.23 -2.22
N GLN A 13 14.56 -4.80 -1.96
CA GLN A 13 14.94 -4.21 -0.68
C GLN A 13 14.22 -2.89 -0.40
N ALA A 14 14.13 -2.00 -1.40
CA ALA A 14 13.38 -0.75 -1.28
C ALA A 14 11.89 -1.00 -0.98
N ALA A 15 11.26 -1.93 -1.70
CA ALA A 15 9.87 -2.29 -1.47
C ALA A 15 9.65 -2.90 -0.06
N LYS A 16 10.62 -3.69 0.44
CA LYS A 16 10.55 -4.27 1.78
C LYS A 16 10.67 -3.19 2.87
N GLY A 17 11.59 -2.23 2.69
CA GLY A 17 11.74 -1.08 3.58
C GLY A 17 10.49 -0.21 3.61
N LEU A 18 9.91 0.08 2.44
CA LEU A 18 8.66 0.82 2.32
C LEU A 18 7.52 0.11 3.08
N LYS A 19 7.36 -1.21 2.90
CA LYS A 19 6.32 -1.98 3.59
C LYS A 19 6.46 -1.91 5.11
N GLN A 20 7.69 -1.97 5.62
CA GLN A 20 7.96 -1.88 7.06
C GLN A 20 7.68 -0.47 7.60
N ALA A 21 8.03 0.58 6.86
CA ALA A 21 7.76 1.96 7.23
C ALA A 21 6.24 2.23 7.28
N SER A 22 5.50 1.84 6.23
CA SER A 22 4.05 1.99 6.19
C SER A 22 3.34 1.27 7.34
N ALA A 23 3.77 0.04 7.68
CA ALA A 23 3.20 -0.69 8.81
C ALA A 23 3.45 0.00 10.17
N LYS A 24 4.58 0.70 10.33
CA LYS A 24 4.86 1.48 11.55
C LYS A 24 3.99 2.73 11.63
N ASP A 25 3.83 3.45 10.53
CA ASP A 25 2.97 4.63 10.47
C ASP A 25 1.49 4.30 10.67
N GLU A 26 1.02 3.18 10.12
CA GLU A 26 -0.34 2.70 10.37
C GLU A 26 -0.57 2.43 11.85
N ARG A 27 0.34 1.71 12.53
CA ARG A 27 0.25 1.46 13.97
C ARG A 27 0.27 2.75 14.80
N LYS A 28 1.11 3.72 14.42
CA LYS A 28 1.15 5.03 15.08
C LYS A 28 -0.19 5.76 14.93
N THR A 29 -0.72 5.77 13.72
CA THR A 29 -2.01 6.41 13.42
C THR A 29 -3.16 5.73 14.16
N GLU A 30 -3.15 4.40 14.28
CA GLU A 30 -4.12 3.64 15.09
C GLU A 30 -4.05 4.02 16.57
N ALA A 31 -2.85 4.16 17.12
CA ALA A 31 -2.64 4.60 18.50
C ALA A 31 -3.14 6.05 18.71
N ASP A 32 -2.81 6.96 17.78
CA ASP A 32 -3.19 8.39 17.87
C ASP A 32 -4.70 8.61 17.70
N THR A 33 -5.36 7.82 16.83
CA THR A 33 -6.79 7.96 16.54
C THR A 33 -7.69 7.11 17.44
N GLY A 34 -7.11 6.18 18.21
CA GLY A 34 -7.83 5.27 19.11
C GLY A 34 -8.77 4.29 18.39
N ARG A 35 -8.60 4.11 17.07
CA ARG A 35 -9.46 3.26 16.24
C ARG A 35 -8.61 2.43 15.29
N PRO A 36 -8.87 1.11 15.15
CA PRO A 36 -8.14 0.28 14.22
C PRO A 36 -8.38 0.72 12.77
N LEU A 37 -7.31 0.85 11.99
CA LEU A 37 -7.34 1.17 10.57
C LEU A 37 -7.67 -0.10 9.78
N LYS A 38 -8.88 -0.64 10.00
CA LYS A 38 -9.39 -1.88 9.39
C LYS A 38 -9.27 -1.93 7.86
N LYS A 39 -9.17 -0.77 7.20
CA LYS A 39 -9.15 -0.66 5.74
C LYS A 39 -7.76 -0.60 5.11
N GLY A 40 -6.65 -0.41 5.82
CA GLY A 40 -5.26 -0.34 5.29
C GLY A 40 -5.12 -0.28 3.76
N GLU A 41 -4.76 -1.42 3.15
CA GLU A 41 -4.63 -1.62 1.70
C GLU A 41 -5.95 -1.45 0.92
N ALA A 42 -7.08 -1.90 1.46
CA ALA A 42 -8.40 -1.69 0.84
C ALA A 42 -8.76 -0.20 0.70
N ARG A 43 -8.25 0.67 1.56
CA ARG A 43 -8.42 2.13 1.48
C ARG A 43 -7.63 2.72 0.33
N PHE A 44 -6.46 2.15 0.03
CA PHE A 44 -5.68 2.53 -1.15
C PHE A 44 -6.42 2.13 -2.43
N GLU A 45 -6.98 0.92 -2.49
CA GLU A 45 -7.79 0.48 -3.63
C GLU A 45 -9.10 1.29 -3.78
N GLU A 46 -9.73 1.65 -2.66
CA GLU A 46 -10.91 2.53 -2.62
C GLU A 46 -10.58 3.93 -3.16
N ARG A 47 -9.46 4.52 -2.74
CA ARG A 47 -9.02 5.84 -3.24
C ARG A 47 -8.48 5.81 -4.66
N SER A 48 -7.94 4.67 -5.09
CA SER A 48 -7.35 4.51 -6.42
C SER A 48 -8.37 4.22 -7.52
N LYS A 49 -9.60 3.89 -7.14
CA LYS A 49 -10.75 3.83 -8.04
C LYS A 49 -11.01 5.24 -8.61
N SER A 50 -10.63 5.45 -9.87
CA SER A 50 -11.01 6.65 -10.64
C SER A 50 -12.45 6.54 -11.11
N SER A 51 -12.95 7.57 -11.80
CA SER A 51 -14.26 7.59 -12.48
C SER A 51 -14.52 6.34 -13.35
N ASP A 52 -13.46 5.68 -13.82
CA ASP A 52 -13.53 4.48 -14.67
C ASP A 52 -13.76 3.19 -13.87
N GLY A 53 -13.92 3.27 -12.54
CA GLY A 53 -14.14 2.14 -11.63
C GLY A 53 -12.95 1.19 -11.47
N LYS A 54 -11.82 1.46 -12.13
CA LYS A 54 -10.61 0.63 -12.12
C LYS A 54 -9.72 0.95 -10.93
N SER A 55 -9.31 -0.12 -10.25
CA SER A 55 -8.44 -0.08 -9.08
C SER A 55 -6.95 0.09 -9.47
N ALA A 56 -6.07 0.42 -8.51
CA ALA A 56 -4.65 0.63 -8.81
C ALA A 56 -3.99 -0.64 -9.35
N GLY A 57 -4.29 -1.79 -8.74
CA GLY A 57 -3.80 -3.09 -9.20
C GLY A 57 -4.19 -3.41 -10.64
N THR A 58 -5.39 -2.99 -11.08
CA THR A 58 -5.83 -3.16 -12.47
C THR A 58 -5.11 -2.21 -13.42
N LYS A 59 -4.82 -0.98 -13.01
CA LYS A 59 -4.14 0.03 -13.83
C LYS A 59 -2.65 -0.26 -14.05
N GLN A 60 -1.98 -0.84 -13.06
CA GLN A 60 -0.55 -1.18 -13.17
C GLN A 60 -0.26 -2.49 -13.91
N LYS A 61 -1.31 -3.18 -14.40
CA LYS A 61 -1.20 -4.34 -15.28
C LYS A 61 -1.28 -3.99 -16.78
N ILE A 62 -1.47 -2.71 -17.10
CA ILE A 62 -1.39 -2.13 -18.45
C ILE A 62 0.07 -1.77 -18.70
#